data_AF-A0A1G2QLG9-F1
#
_entry.id   AF-A0A1G2QLG9-F1
#
_cell.length_a   1.000
_cell.length_b   1.000
_cell.length_c   1.000
_cell.angle_alpha   90.00
_cell.angle_beta   90.00
_cell.angle_gamma   90.00
#
_symmetry.space_group_name_H-M   'P 1'
#
loop_
_entity.id
_entity.type
_entity.pdbx_description
1 polymer ?
#
loop_
_entity_poly.entity_id
_entity_poly.type
_entity_poly.pdbx_seq_one_letter_code
_entity_poly.pdbx_strand_id
1 'polypeptide(L)'
;MRKGLSIGLALVLVLIGLAPAIASAQANPTAGQAPQREAGQAQQRVENRKGIAKMKAERLRGYIARHIEVLKSIIARMETRIAKIEARGLSAEGQTKLESAKKNLVDAKTLLGNTADTAKKIVADVESVLGGDDVRKGLSDAKKKIGEPRKLLADAIAKIKAARQDIAGALGTVTAPASMATTSTTTSSAN
;
A
#
# COMPACT_ATOMS: atom_id res chain seq x y z
N MET A 1 -27.78 42.71 -9.96
CA MET A 1 -27.82 41.22 -9.93
C MET A 1 -27.34 40.76 -8.56
N ARG A 2 -28.16 39.94 -7.88
CA ARG A 2 -28.05 39.61 -6.45
C ARG A 2 -26.82 38.72 -6.15
N LYS A 3 -26.04 39.10 -5.13
CA LYS A 3 -25.09 38.26 -4.40
C LYS A 3 -25.78 37.84 -3.09
N GLY A 4 -25.92 36.54 -2.81
CA GLY A 4 -26.21 36.02 -1.46
C GLY A 4 -24.86 35.79 -0.75
N LEU A 5 -24.55 36.36 0.43
CA LEU A 5 -25.15 36.20 1.77
C LEU A 5 -25.10 34.70 2.16
N SER A 6 -24.38 34.26 3.20
CA SER A 6 -24.44 34.77 4.57
C SER A 6 -23.35 34.19 5.50
N ILE A 7 -22.74 35.07 6.31
CA ILE A 7 -22.58 34.98 7.79
C ILE A 7 -21.68 33.83 8.32
N GLY A 8 -20.50 34.09 8.91
CA GLY A 8 -20.27 34.82 10.18
C GLY A 8 -20.36 33.85 11.37
N LEU A 9 -19.68 33.93 12.51
CA LEU A 9 -18.78 34.88 13.14
C LEU A 9 -18.28 34.15 14.42
N ALA A 10 -17.05 34.42 14.84
CA ALA A 10 -16.48 33.98 16.12
C ALA A 10 -17.17 34.64 17.33
N LEU A 11 -17.19 33.96 18.48
CA LEU A 11 -17.05 34.45 19.87
C LEU A 11 -17.62 33.36 20.81
N VAL A 12 -16.82 32.67 21.63
CA VAL A 12 -16.44 33.05 23.01
C VAL A 12 -17.60 33.69 23.79
N LEU A 13 -18.24 32.91 24.66
CA LEU A 13 -19.15 33.40 25.68
C LEU A 13 -18.68 32.95 27.06
N VAL A 14 -18.17 33.95 27.79
CA VAL A 14 -17.81 33.94 29.21
C VAL A 14 -19.09 34.18 30.03
N LEU A 15 -19.44 33.20 30.86
CA LEU A 15 -19.76 33.28 32.29
C LEU A 15 -20.53 34.50 32.88
N ILE A 16 -21.63 34.15 33.58
CA ILE A 16 -22.13 34.61 34.91
C ILE A 16 -23.30 35.61 34.97
N GLY A 17 -24.33 35.18 35.72
CA GLY A 17 -25.39 35.97 36.35
C GLY A 17 -26.63 35.09 36.65
N LEU A 18 -26.67 34.25 37.71
CA LEU A 18 -27.21 34.52 39.08
C LEU A 18 -28.62 35.16 39.03
N ALA A 19 -29.73 34.68 39.59
CA ALA A 19 -30.10 33.63 40.57
C ALA A 19 -31.66 33.47 40.52
N PRO A 20 -32.38 33.01 41.57
CA PRO A 20 -32.54 31.65 42.12
C PRO A 20 -34.02 31.16 42.09
N ALA A 21 -34.26 29.85 42.15
CA ALA A 21 -35.56 29.35 42.62
C ALA A 21 -35.38 28.05 43.42
N ILE A 22 -35.90 28.12 44.64
CA ILE A 22 -35.82 27.15 45.72
C ILE A 22 -36.85 26.03 45.52
N ALA A 23 -36.45 24.83 45.90
CA ALA A 23 -37.24 23.68 46.33
C ALA A 23 -38.30 23.08 45.38
N SER A 24 -38.00 21.86 44.95
CA SER A 24 -38.84 20.71 45.26
C SER A 24 -37.93 19.49 45.30
N ALA A 25 -37.81 18.87 46.46
CA ALA A 25 -37.21 17.56 46.61
C ALA A 25 -38.10 16.53 45.89
N GLN A 26 -37.84 16.29 44.61
CA GLN A 26 -38.12 15.00 44.01
C GLN A 26 -36.83 14.19 44.10
N ALA A 27 -36.83 13.24 45.04
CA ALA A 27 -35.84 12.18 45.10
C ALA A 27 -35.88 11.41 43.77
N ASN A 28 -35.01 11.81 42.84
CA ASN A 28 -34.79 11.12 41.60
C ASN A 28 -33.80 9.99 41.91
N PRO A 29 -34.13 8.70 41.71
CA PRO A 29 -33.21 7.59 42.01
C PRO A 29 -32.01 7.52 41.03
N THR A 30 -31.79 8.52 40.19
CA THR A 30 -30.86 8.49 39.06
C THR A 30 -29.42 8.87 39.39
N ALA A 31 -29.12 9.24 40.64
CA ALA A 31 -27.75 9.57 41.06
C ALA A 31 -26.81 8.34 41.09
N GLY A 32 -27.36 7.12 41.19
CA GLY A 32 -26.58 5.88 41.15
C GLY A 32 -26.29 5.34 39.73
N GLN A 33 -26.93 5.89 38.70
CA GLN A 33 -26.88 5.31 37.34
C GLN A 33 -26.04 6.11 36.32
N ALA A 34 -25.70 7.37 36.60
CA ALA A 34 -24.82 8.16 35.74
C ALA A 34 -23.42 7.53 35.53
N PRO A 35 -22.69 7.12 36.58
CA PRO A 35 -21.38 6.49 36.39
C PRO A 35 -21.46 5.10 35.74
N GLN A 36 -22.54 4.35 35.94
CA GLN A 36 -22.75 3.04 35.30
C GLN A 36 -23.09 3.16 33.81
N ARG A 37 -23.87 4.18 33.42
CA ARG A 37 -24.18 4.47 32.01
C ARG A 37 -22.94 4.94 31.25
N GLU A 38 -22.08 5.74 31.87
CA GLU A 38 -20.82 6.19 31.27
C GLU A 38 -19.78 5.05 31.18
N ALA A 39 -19.66 4.20 32.19
CA ALA A 39 -18.76 3.04 32.18
C ALA A 39 -19.16 2.00 31.11
N GLY A 40 -20.46 1.69 31.00
CA GLY A 40 -20.97 0.79 29.96
C GLY A 40 -20.76 1.34 28.53
N GLN A 41 -20.96 2.64 28.34
CA GLN A 41 -20.66 3.31 27.06
C GLN A 41 -19.16 3.34 26.74
N ALA A 42 -18.29 3.52 27.73
CA ALA A 42 -16.84 3.51 27.55
C ALA A 42 -16.32 2.12 27.16
N GLN A 43 -16.80 1.06 27.81
CA GLN A 43 -16.48 -0.32 27.47
C GLN A 43 -16.94 -0.66 26.05
N GLN A 44 -18.17 -0.31 25.69
CA GLN A 44 -18.68 -0.57 24.34
C GLN A 44 -17.91 0.20 23.25
N ARG A 45 -17.42 1.41 23.54
CA ARG A 45 -16.53 2.16 22.63
C ARG A 45 -15.18 1.47 22.45
N VAL A 46 -14.60 0.90 23.51
CA VAL A 46 -13.34 0.15 23.44
C VAL A 46 -13.55 -1.12 22.60
N GLU A 47 -14.61 -1.86 22.85
CA GLU A 47 -14.93 -3.09 22.12
C GLU A 47 -15.22 -2.84 20.63
N ASN A 48 -15.97 -1.78 20.32
CA ASN A 48 -16.16 -1.33 18.94
C ASN A 48 -14.83 -0.95 18.26
N ARG A 49 -13.91 -0.28 18.97
CA ARG A 49 -12.57 0.03 18.45
C ARG A 49 -11.75 -1.24 18.19
N LYS A 50 -11.85 -2.24 19.08
CA LYS A 50 -11.20 -3.53 18.92
C LYS A 50 -11.68 -4.24 17.65
N GLY A 51 -12.99 -4.31 17.44
CA GLY A 51 -13.59 -4.88 16.23
C GLY A 51 -13.16 -4.16 14.95
N ILE A 52 -13.19 -2.82 14.94
CA ILE A 52 -12.75 -2.01 13.79
C ILE A 52 -11.25 -2.22 13.50
N ALA A 53 -10.42 -2.28 14.53
CA ALA A 53 -8.98 -2.49 14.39
C ALA A 53 -8.67 -3.85 13.75
N LYS A 54 -9.26 -4.93 14.28
CA LYS A 54 -9.13 -6.29 13.72
C LYS A 54 -9.57 -6.34 12.26
N MET A 55 -10.74 -5.77 11.96
CA MET A 55 -11.27 -5.73 10.59
C MET A 55 -10.35 -4.95 9.63
N LYS A 56 -9.76 -3.83 10.07
CA LYS A 56 -8.82 -3.04 9.26
C LYS A 56 -7.50 -3.76 9.01
N ALA A 57 -6.97 -4.45 10.02
CA ALA A 57 -5.74 -5.24 9.90
C ALA A 57 -5.93 -6.39 8.90
N GLU A 58 -7.04 -7.13 9.01
CA GLU A 58 -7.38 -8.20 8.07
C GLU A 58 -7.65 -7.69 6.65
N ARG A 59 -8.33 -6.55 6.50
CA ARG A 59 -8.50 -5.90 5.19
C ARG A 59 -7.16 -5.51 4.57
N LEU A 60 -6.22 -4.99 5.36
CA LEU A 60 -4.87 -4.67 4.88
C LEU A 60 -4.15 -5.94 4.43
N ARG A 61 -4.18 -6.99 5.24
CA ARG A 61 -3.58 -8.29 4.91
C ARG A 61 -4.12 -8.84 3.59
N GLY A 62 -5.45 -8.90 3.44
CA GLY A 62 -6.09 -9.38 2.22
C GLY A 62 -5.80 -8.51 1.00
N TYR A 63 -5.76 -7.18 1.17
CA TYR A 63 -5.37 -6.25 0.10
C TYR A 63 -3.94 -6.52 -0.37
N ILE A 64 -2.99 -6.58 0.56
CA ILE A 64 -1.56 -6.79 0.27
C ILE A 64 -1.33 -8.17 -0.36
N ALA A 65 -1.92 -9.24 0.19
CA ALA A 65 -1.77 -10.60 -0.32
C ALA A 65 -2.17 -10.71 -1.79
N ARG A 66 -3.36 -10.18 -2.15
CA ARG A 66 -3.82 -10.18 -3.55
C ARG A 66 -2.88 -9.44 -4.49
N HIS A 67 -2.35 -8.29 -4.07
CA HIS A 67 -1.42 -7.53 -4.91
C HIS A 67 -0.09 -8.26 -5.08
N ILE A 68 0.43 -8.89 -4.02
CA ILE A 68 1.65 -9.70 -4.09
C ILE A 68 1.47 -10.85 -5.08
N GLU A 69 0.35 -11.56 -5.06
CA GLU A 69 0.07 -12.66 -6.00
C GLU A 69 0.06 -12.19 -7.46
N VAL A 70 -0.64 -11.09 -7.75
CA VAL A 70 -0.66 -10.49 -9.08
C VAL A 70 0.75 -10.11 -9.52
N LEU A 71 1.53 -9.44 -8.67
CA LEU A 71 2.89 -9.02 -9.01
C LEU A 71 3.85 -10.20 -9.19
N LYS A 72 3.73 -11.27 -8.39
CA LYS A 72 4.48 -12.51 -8.60
C LYS A 72 4.19 -13.13 -9.97
N SER A 73 2.93 -13.14 -10.40
CA SER A 73 2.57 -13.64 -11.73
C SER A 73 3.19 -12.80 -12.86
N ILE A 74 3.27 -11.48 -12.67
CA ILE A 74 3.90 -10.56 -13.64
C ILE A 74 5.41 -10.81 -13.69
N ILE A 75 6.07 -10.97 -12.54
CA ILE A 75 7.49 -11.30 -12.46
C ILE A 75 7.78 -12.61 -13.22
N ALA A 76 7.01 -13.68 -12.98
CA ALA A 76 7.19 -14.96 -13.68
C ALA A 76 7.08 -14.83 -15.21
N ARG A 77 6.13 -14.02 -15.70
CA ARG A 77 6.02 -13.73 -17.14
C ARG A 77 7.23 -12.95 -17.67
N MET A 78 7.80 -12.04 -16.88
CA MET A 78 9.01 -11.31 -17.25
C MET A 78 10.23 -12.22 -17.29
N GLU A 79 10.39 -13.13 -16.33
CA GLU A 79 11.46 -14.14 -16.32
C GLU A 79 11.40 -15.03 -17.55
N THR A 80 10.19 -15.45 -17.93
CA THR A 80 9.97 -16.19 -19.19
C THR A 80 10.40 -15.38 -20.41
N ARG A 81 10.13 -14.07 -20.42
CA ARG A 81 10.57 -13.18 -21.52
C ARG A 81 12.09 -13.01 -21.53
N ILE A 82 12.72 -12.86 -20.37
CA ILE A 82 14.18 -12.80 -20.25
C ILE A 82 14.81 -14.06 -20.84
N ALA A 83 14.36 -15.24 -20.43
CA ALA A 83 14.87 -16.51 -20.97
C ALA A 83 14.76 -16.61 -22.51
N LYS A 84 13.63 -16.13 -23.07
CA LYS A 84 13.44 -16.06 -24.53
C LYS A 84 14.37 -15.06 -25.22
N ILE A 85 14.78 -14.01 -24.53
CA ILE A 85 15.70 -12.98 -25.04
C ILE A 85 17.14 -13.46 -24.95
N GLU A 86 17.52 -14.15 -23.87
CA GLU A 86 18.85 -14.75 -23.71
C GLU A 86 19.18 -15.75 -24.81
N ALA A 87 18.17 -16.47 -25.30
CA ALA A 87 18.31 -17.37 -26.45
C ALA A 87 18.58 -16.64 -27.78
N ARG A 88 18.56 -15.30 -27.79
CA ARG A 88 18.78 -14.47 -28.99
C ARG A 88 20.13 -13.77 -28.87
N GLY A 89 20.80 -13.57 -30.00
CA GLY A 89 21.96 -12.68 -30.07
C GLY A 89 21.58 -11.26 -29.68
N LEU A 90 22.26 -10.71 -28.68
CA LEU A 90 22.08 -9.33 -28.20
C LEU A 90 23.37 -8.55 -28.41
N SER A 91 23.26 -7.25 -28.65
CA SER A 91 24.40 -6.35 -28.52
C SER A 91 24.87 -6.26 -27.06
N ALA A 92 26.06 -5.71 -26.83
CA ALA A 92 26.57 -5.44 -25.48
C ALA A 92 25.63 -4.53 -24.66
N GLU A 93 24.99 -3.55 -25.31
CA GLU A 93 23.98 -2.69 -24.67
C GLU A 93 22.74 -3.50 -24.26
N GLY A 94 22.30 -4.42 -25.13
CA GLY A 94 21.21 -5.34 -24.86
C GLY A 94 21.46 -6.24 -23.66
N GLN A 95 22.67 -6.79 -23.57
CA GLN A 95 23.10 -7.60 -22.42
C GLN A 95 23.07 -6.78 -21.12
N THR A 96 23.60 -5.55 -21.15
CA THR A 96 23.60 -4.66 -19.97
C THR A 96 22.18 -4.37 -19.47
N LYS A 97 21.25 -4.09 -20.40
CA LYS A 97 19.83 -3.88 -20.07
C LYS A 97 19.19 -5.16 -19.51
N LEU A 98 19.51 -6.31 -20.08
CA LEU A 98 18.97 -7.58 -19.60
C LEU A 98 19.43 -7.91 -18.17
N GLU A 99 20.70 -7.66 -17.84
CA GLU A 99 21.21 -7.79 -16.48
C GLU A 99 20.57 -6.80 -15.51
N SER A 100 20.37 -5.54 -15.93
CA SER A 100 19.61 -4.56 -15.14
C SER A 100 18.18 -5.04 -14.87
N ALA A 101 17.51 -5.60 -15.88
CA ALA A 101 16.18 -6.18 -15.71
C ALA A 101 16.15 -7.31 -14.68
N LYS A 102 17.10 -8.25 -14.75
CA LYS A 102 17.23 -9.36 -13.78
C LYS A 102 17.41 -8.83 -12.37
N LYS A 103 18.33 -7.87 -12.16
CA LYS A 103 18.56 -7.24 -10.86
C LYS A 103 17.29 -6.59 -10.33
N ASN A 104 16.58 -5.83 -11.16
CA ASN A 104 15.31 -5.20 -10.77
C ASN A 104 14.23 -6.23 -10.39
N LEU A 105 14.17 -7.39 -11.05
CA LEU A 105 13.25 -8.47 -10.66
C LEU A 105 13.63 -9.12 -9.33
N VAL A 106 14.93 -9.31 -9.05
CA VAL A 106 15.41 -9.78 -7.74
C VAL A 106 15.04 -8.79 -6.64
N ASP A 107 15.32 -7.50 -6.83
CA ASP A 107 14.95 -6.44 -5.89
C ASP A 107 13.44 -6.43 -5.63
N ALA A 108 12.62 -6.55 -6.68
CA ALA A 108 11.18 -6.61 -6.57
C ALA A 108 10.71 -7.82 -5.73
N LYS A 109 11.29 -9.01 -5.95
CA LYS A 109 10.96 -10.21 -5.16
C LYS A 109 11.26 -10.00 -3.68
N THR A 110 12.42 -9.44 -3.36
CA THR A 110 12.82 -9.11 -1.98
C THR A 110 11.83 -8.14 -1.33
N LEU A 111 11.46 -7.07 -2.04
CA LEU A 111 10.49 -6.09 -1.54
C LEU A 111 9.10 -6.70 -1.32
N LEU A 112 8.64 -7.61 -2.19
CA LEU A 112 7.38 -8.32 -2.00
C LEU A 112 7.43 -9.26 -0.78
N GLY A 113 8.57 -9.91 -0.52
CA GLY A 113 8.81 -10.69 0.69
C GLY A 113 8.70 -9.80 1.94
N ASN A 114 9.46 -8.72 1.98
CA ASN A 114 9.44 -7.74 3.08
C ASN A 114 8.05 -7.14 3.31
N THR A 115 7.30 -6.87 2.23
CA THR A 115 5.92 -6.39 2.28
C THR A 115 5.02 -7.41 2.99
N ALA A 116 5.12 -8.69 2.63
CA ALA A 116 4.33 -9.76 3.24
C ALA A 116 4.63 -9.88 4.74
N ASP A 117 5.90 -9.87 5.12
CA ASP A 117 6.32 -10.05 6.51
C ASP A 117 5.96 -8.84 7.37
N THR A 118 6.07 -7.63 6.82
CA THR A 118 5.62 -6.41 7.49
C THR A 118 4.11 -6.42 7.71
N ALA A 119 3.33 -6.83 6.69
CA ALA A 119 1.88 -6.93 6.83
C ALA A 119 1.47 -7.97 7.89
N LYS A 120 2.14 -9.14 7.93
CA LYS A 120 1.92 -10.15 8.98
C LYS A 120 2.23 -9.61 10.37
N LYS A 121 3.36 -8.91 10.52
CA LYS A 121 3.77 -8.30 11.79
C LYS A 121 2.76 -7.27 12.29
N ILE A 122 2.21 -6.46 11.39
CA ILE A 122 1.17 -5.48 11.76
C ILE A 122 -0.10 -6.17 12.25
N VAL A 123 -0.51 -7.28 11.63
CA VAL A 123 -1.66 -8.05 12.11
C VAL A 123 -1.41 -8.61 13.51
N ALA A 124 -0.24 -9.23 13.72
CA ALA A 124 0.15 -9.75 15.03
C ALA A 124 0.26 -8.64 16.10
N ASP A 125 0.84 -7.49 15.77
CA ASP A 125 0.91 -6.32 16.65
C ASP A 125 -0.50 -5.85 17.04
N VAL A 126 -1.44 -5.80 16.09
CA VAL A 126 -2.83 -5.45 16.37
C VAL A 126 -3.46 -6.49 17.28
N GLU A 127 -3.36 -7.79 16.98
CA GLU A 127 -3.94 -8.86 17.81
C GLU A 127 -3.43 -8.84 19.25
N SER A 128 -2.13 -8.64 19.45
CA SER A 128 -1.51 -8.49 20.78
C SER A 128 -2.07 -7.29 21.55
N VAL A 129 -2.16 -6.12 20.90
CA VAL A 129 -2.72 -4.90 21.50
C VAL A 129 -4.18 -5.08 21.91
N LEU A 130 -4.97 -5.87 21.18
CA LEU A 130 -6.37 -6.11 21.51
C LEU A 130 -6.55 -6.92 22.81
N GLY A 131 -5.54 -7.68 23.22
CA GLY A 131 -5.51 -8.45 24.47
C GLY A 131 -4.88 -7.74 25.67
N GLY A 132 -4.26 -6.57 25.49
CA GLY A 132 -3.56 -5.84 26.54
C GLY A 132 -4.36 -4.71 27.21
N ASP A 133 -3.78 -4.10 28.25
CA ASP A 133 -4.43 -3.08 29.09
C ASP A 133 -4.52 -1.69 28.42
N ASP A 134 -3.51 -1.29 27.64
CA ASP A 134 -3.47 0.01 26.94
C ASP A 134 -3.75 -0.11 25.43
N VAL A 135 -4.98 -0.54 25.13
CA VAL A 135 -5.48 -0.73 23.76
C VAL A 135 -5.38 0.57 22.93
N ARG A 136 -5.58 1.73 23.57
CA ARG A 136 -5.63 3.02 22.86
C ARG A 136 -4.25 3.42 22.33
N LYS A 137 -3.22 3.33 23.16
CA LYS A 137 -1.84 3.64 22.75
C LYS A 137 -1.35 2.60 21.75
N GLY A 138 -1.54 1.32 22.03
CA GLY A 138 -1.12 0.24 21.13
C GLY A 138 -1.72 0.35 19.74
N LEU A 139 -3.01 0.72 19.63
CA LEU A 139 -3.66 0.88 18.33
C LEU A 139 -3.13 2.10 17.55
N SER A 140 -2.76 3.17 18.26
CA SER A 140 -2.11 4.34 17.66
C SER A 140 -0.76 3.98 17.05
N ASP A 141 0.04 3.18 17.75
CA ASP A 141 1.35 2.75 17.28
C ASP A 141 1.25 1.74 16.12
N ALA A 142 0.30 0.80 16.18
CA ALA A 142 0.00 -0.07 15.06
C ALA A 142 -0.45 0.72 13.81
N LYS A 143 -1.26 1.76 13.98
CA LYS A 143 -1.72 2.63 12.88
C LYS A 143 -0.55 3.31 12.16
N LYS A 144 0.47 3.78 12.87
CA LYS A 144 1.65 4.42 12.27
C LYS A 144 2.42 3.45 11.35
N LYS A 145 2.39 2.15 11.64
CA LYS A 145 3.09 1.11 10.87
C LYS A 145 2.36 0.71 9.58
N ILE A 146 1.06 0.97 9.45
CA ILE A 146 0.24 0.57 8.27
C ILE A 146 0.71 1.17 6.95
N GLY A 147 1.40 2.32 6.99
CA GLY A 147 1.94 2.97 5.78
C GLY A 147 3.07 2.17 5.13
N GLU A 148 3.88 1.48 5.93
CA GLU A 148 5.10 0.82 5.47
C GLU A 148 4.88 -0.29 4.43
N PRO A 149 3.96 -1.27 4.61
CA PRO A 149 3.74 -2.29 3.60
C PRO A 149 3.23 -1.71 2.27
N ARG A 150 2.54 -0.56 2.29
CA ARG A 150 2.10 0.11 1.06
C ARG A 150 3.27 0.76 0.33
N LYS A 151 4.20 1.35 1.06
CA LYS A 151 5.43 1.93 0.50
C LYS A 151 6.29 0.85 -0.14
N LEU A 152 6.54 -0.25 0.57
CA LEU A 152 7.29 -1.39 0.04
C LEU A 152 6.64 -1.99 -1.21
N LEU A 153 5.30 -2.08 -1.23
CA LEU A 153 4.55 -2.52 -2.40
C LEU A 153 4.74 -1.56 -3.59
N ALA A 154 4.71 -0.25 -3.36
CA ALA A 154 4.95 0.76 -4.39
C ALA A 154 6.37 0.68 -4.94
N ASP A 155 7.37 0.48 -4.08
CA ASP A 155 8.76 0.31 -4.48
C ASP A 155 8.96 -0.96 -5.33
N ALA A 156 8.30 -2.06 -4.96
CA ALA A 156 8.30 -3.29 -5.75
C ALA A 156 7.69 -3.08 -7.14
N ILE A 157 6.58 -2.34 -7.22
CA ILE A 157 5.95 -1.97 -8.49
C ILE A 157 6.89 -1.13 -9.36
N ALA A 158 7.60 -0.16 -8.76
CA ALA A 158 8.57 0.66 -9.48
C ALA A 158 9.70 -0.20 -10.07
N LYS A 159 10.22 -1.17 -9.32
CA LYS A 159 11.23 -2.13 -9.79
C LYS A 159 10.73 -3.01 -10.92
N ILE A 160 9.50 -3.52 -10.85
CA ILE A 160 8.87 -4.28 -11.93
C ILE A 160 8.71 -3.42 -13.19
N LYS A 161 8.35 -2.13 -13.03
CA LYS A 161 8.24 -1.20 -14.16
C LYS A 161 9.60 -0.94 -14.82
N ALA A 162 10.65 -0.74 -14.02
CA ALA A 162 12.01 -0.58 -14.51
C ALA A 162 12.48 -1.83 -15.28
N ALA A 163 12.30 -3.03 -14.71
CA ALA A 163 12.61 -4.29 -15.38
C ALA A 163 11.88 -4.42 -16.73
N ARG A 164 10.62 -3.99 -16.81
CA ARG A 164 9.85 -4.00 -18.05
C ARG A 164 10.46 -3.11 -19.13
N GLN A 165 10.90 -1.91 -18.74
CA GLN A 165 11.53 -0.96 -19.66
C GLN A 165 12.86 -1.51 -20.15
N ASP A 166 13.67 -2.07 -19.25
CA ASP A 166 14.95 -2.67 -19.58
C ASP A 166 14.80 -3.88 -20.52
N ILE A 167 13.82 -4.75 -20.29
CA ILE A 167 13.48 -5.87 -21.21
C ILE A 167 13.11 -5.34 -22.60
N ALA A 168 12.32 -4.26 -22.67
CA ALA A 168 11.95 -3.66 -23.95
C ALA A 168 13.18 -3.05 -24.66
N GLY A 169 14.05 -2.37 -23.90
CA GLY A 169 15.29 -1.83 -24.42
C GLY A 169 16.25 -2.91 -24.92
N ALA A 170 16.35 -4.05 -24.24
CA ALA A 170 17.16 -5.19 -24.68
C ALA A 170 16.60 -5.80 -25.98
N LEU A 171 15.27 -5.96 -26.07
CA LEU A 171 14.61 -6.44 -27.29
C LEU A 171 14.90 -5.57 -28.51
N GLY A 172 15.00 -4.25 -28.35
CA GLY A 172 15.34 -3.32 -29.42
C GLY A 172 16.76 -3.48 -29.98
N THR A 173 17.60 -4.29 -29.34
CA THR A 173 19.01 -4.53 -29.71
C THR A 173 19.27 -5.96 -30.19
N VAL A 174 18.23 -6.77 -30.36
CA VAL A 174 18.37 -8.12 -30.91
C VAL A 174 18.90 -8.00 -32.33
N THR A 175 20.09 -8.52 -32.57
CA THR A 175 20.67 -8.55 -33.91
C THR A 175 19.86 -9.55 -34.76
N ALA A 176 19.42 -9.11 -35.94
CA ALA A 176 18.83 -10.03 -36.90
C ALA A 176 19.83 -11.16 -37.18
N PRO A 177 19.37 -12.42 -37.32
CA PRO A 177 20.25 -13.47 -37.84
C PRO A 177 20.80 -12.95 -39.16
N ALA A 178 22.13 -13.07 -39.36
CA ALA A 178 22.79 -12.69 -40.58
C ALA A 178 22.14 -13.46 -41.75
N SER A 179 21.15 -12.85 -42.39
CA SER A 179 20.57 -13.32 -43.63
C SER A 179 21.64 -13.09 -44.68
N MET A 180 22.24 -14.21 -45.10
CA MET A 180 23.04 -14.43 -46.29
C MET A 180 23.35 -13.18 -47.10
N ALA A 181 24.63 -12.82 -47.12
CA ALA A 181 25.20 -11.97 -48.15
C ALA A 181 24.91 -12.62 -49.52
N THR A 182 23.85 -12.19 -50.19
CA THR A 182 23.68 -12.48 -51.61
C THR A 182 24.65 -11.57 -52.35
N THR A 183 25.83 -12.09 -52.64
CA THR A 183 26.78 -11.48 -53.57
C THR A 183 26.10 -11.44 -54.94
N SER A 184 25.52 -10.31 -55.32
CA SER A 184 25.13 -10.07 -56.70
C SER A 184 26.40 -9.81 -57.50
N THR A 185 26.98 -10.87 -58.08
CA THR A 185 27.99 -10.77 -59.11
C THR A 185 27.32 -10.23 -60.37
N THR A 186 27.41 -8.92 -60.60
CA THR A 186 27.01 -8.31 -61.87
C THR A 186 28.10 -8.61 -62.89
N THR A 187 27.91 -9.69 -63.65
CA THR A 187 28.75 -10.01 -64.81
C THR A 187 28.46 -8.99 -65.92
N SER A 188 29.49 -8.22 -66.25
CA SER A 188 29.61 -7.43 -67.48
C SER A 188 29.35 -8.29 -68.70
N SER A 189 28.49 -7.85 -69.61
CA SER A 189 28.54 -8.33 -71.00
C SER A 189 28.27 -7.17 -71.93
N ALA A 190 29.32 -6.82 -72.68
CA ALA A 190 29.29 -5.96 -73.82
C ALA A 190 28.56 -6.65 -74.98
N ASN A 191 27.74 -5.89 -75.70
CA ASN A 191 27.61 -5.92 -77.15
C ASN A 191 26.91 -4.65 -77.62
#